data_AF-A0A6N6LJL1-F1
#
_entry.id   AF-A0A6N6LJL1-F1
#
_cell.length_a   1.000
_cell.length_b   1.000
_cell.length_c   1.000
_cell.angle_alpha   90.00
_cell.angle_beta   90.00
_cell.angle_gamma   90.00
#
_symmetry.space_group_name_H-M   'P 1'
#
loop_
_entity.id
_entity.type
_entity.pdbx_description
1 polymer ?
#
loop_
_entity_poly.entity_id
_entity_poly.type
_entity_poly.pdbx_seq_one_letter_code
_entity_poly.pdbx_strand_id
1 'polypeptide(L)'
;MLKNNDFIKEPSKKETILKNLNELFVSRAKFYAFFDENIAKIKGDIFDFENAEALNVKKVYERFYHFDYAIRKLLPSVYSAYEIKDSDLSKDF
;
A
#
# COMPACT_ATOMS: atom_id res chain seq x y z
N MET A 1 13.42 28.46 -36.00
CA MET A 1 13.15 27.01 -35.78
C MET A 1 14.13 26.57 -34.70
N LEU A 2 13.76 26.04 -33.55
CA LEU A 2 12.85 24.92 -33.23
C LEU A 2 12.04 25.19 -31.95
N LYS A 3 10.84 24.62 -31.89
CA LYS A 3 9.97 24.55 -30.70
C LYS A 3 10.37 23.32 -29.88
N ASN A 4 10.87 23.47 -28.66
CA ASN A 4 10.94 22.37 -27.70
C ASN A 4 9.98 22.69 -26.55
N ASN A 5 8.68 22.49 -26.81
CA ASN A 5 7.77 22.14 -25.74
C ASN A 5 7.98 20.64 -25.51
N ASP A 6 8.86 20.31 -24.58
CA ASP A 6 8.88 18.98 -23.99
C ASP A 6 7.58 18.84 -23.19
N PHE A 7 6.52 18.42 -23.89
CA PHE A 7 5.26 18.07 -23.28
C PHE A 7 5.53 16.96 -22.27
N ILE A 8 5.45 17.29 -20.98
CA ILE A 8 5.32 16.29 -19.92
C ILE A 8 4.06 15.51 -20.26
N LYS A 9 4.23 14.33 -20.86
CA LYS A 9 3.11 13.43 -21.17
C LYS A 9 2.60 12.91 -19.84
N GLU A 10 1.39 13.31 -19.46
CA GLU A 10 0.69 12.75 -18.31
C GLU A 10 0.71 11.21 -18.42
N PRO A 11 1.11 10.49 -17.35
CA PRO A 11 1.16 9.05 -17.37
C PRO A 11 -0.24 8.48 -17.66
N SER A 12 -0.30 7.48 -18.53
CA SER A 12 -1.54 6.76 -18.81
C SER A 12 -2.11 6.14 -17.54
N LYS A 13 -3.43 5.88 -17.51
CA LYS A 13 -4.10 5.20 -16.38
C LYS A 13 -3.39 3.88 -16.00
N LYS A 14 -2.90 3.13 -17.00
CA LYS A 14 -2.16 1.89 -16.79
C LYS A 14 -0.81 2.12 -16.11
N GLU A 15 -0.05 3.13 -16.53
CA GLU A 15 1.23 3.48 -15.91
C GLU A 15 1.04 3.94 -14.45
N THR A 16 -0.01 4.71 -14.17
CA THR A 16 -0.38 5.13 -12.81
C THR A 16 -0.76 3.94 -11.92
N ILE A 17 -1.54 2.97 -12.42
CA ILE A 17 -1.86 1.74 -11.69
C ILE A 17 -0.60 0.94 -11.34
N LEU A 18 0.30 0.74 -12.31
CA LEU A 18 1.53 -0.02 -12.08
C LEU A 18 2.43 0.65 -11.04
N LYS A 19 2.54 1.99 -11.08
CA LYS A 19 3.26 2.76 -10.07
C LYS A 19 2.65 2.57 -8.68
N ASN A 20 1.32 2.72 -8.55
CA ASN A 20 0.63 2.60 -7.27
C ASN A 20 0.73 1.18 -6.68
N LEU A 21 0.66 0.13 -7.52
CA LEU A 21 0.88 -1.26 -7.10
C LEU A 21 2.31 -1.48 -6.57
N ASN A 22 3.32 -0.92 -7.23
CA ASN A 22 4.70 -1.01 -6.75
C ASN A 22 4.89 -0.30 -5.41
N GLU A 23 4.30 0.89 -5.22
CA GLU A 23 4.32 1.60 -3.93
C GLU A 23 3.64 0.78 -2.82
N LEU A 24 2.50 0.14 -3.13
CA LEU A 24 1.81 -0.77 -2.22
C LEU A 24 2.70 -1.96 -1.81
N PHE A 25 3.35 -2.62 -2.76
CA PHE A 25 4.20 -3.78 -2.46
C PHE A 25 5.42 -3.41 -1.60
N VAL A 26 6.03 -2.24 -1.83
CA VAL A 26 7.13 -1.74 -1.00
C VAL A 26 6.66 -1.48 0.44
N SER A 27 5.51 -0.82 0.62
CA SER A 27 4.96 -0.57 1.96
C SER A 27 4.58 -1.87 2.68
N ARG A 28 3.99 -2.83 1.96
CA ARG A 28 3.66 -4.16 2.50
C ARG A 28 4.90 -4.91 2.96
N ALA A 29 5.95 -4.93 2.13
CA ALA A 29 7.21 -5.60 2.47
C ALA A 29 7.85 -4.99 3.73
N LYS A 30 7.84 -3.66 3.86
CA LYS A 30 8.35 -2.97 5.06
C LYS A 30 7.54 -3.28 6.32
N PHE A 31 6.23 -3.48 6.20
CA PHE A 31 5.39 -3.86 7.33
C PHE A 31 5.75 -5.27 7.85
N TYR A 32 5.89 -6.24 6.94
CA TYR A 32 6.27 -7.61 7.32
C TYR A 32 7.72 -7.71 7.80
N ALA A 33 8.67 -7.00 7.17
CA ALA A 33 10.06 -6.96 7.63
C ALA A 33 10.17 -6.47 9.08
N PHE A 34 9.35 -5.47 9.45
CA PHE A 34 9.29 -5.03 10.84
C PHE A 34 8.80 -6.14 11.79
N PHE A 35 7.87 -6.99 11.38
CA PHE A 35 7.48 -8.14 12.20
C PHE A 35 8.57 -9.21 12.22
N ASP A 36 9.18 -9.54 11.08
CA ASP A 36 10.28 -10.50 10.99
C ASP A 36 11.46 -10.12 11.90
N GLU A 37 11.78 -8.83 12.00
CA GLU A 37 12.87 -8.32 12.85
C GLU A 37 12.55 -8.36 14.36
N ASN A 38 11.27 -8.35 14.74
CA ASN A 38 10.88 -8.13 16.13
C ASN A 38 10.03 -9.27 16.74
N ILE A 39 9.57 -10.23 15.94
CA ILE A 39 8.69 -11.32 16.39
C ILE A 39 9.24 -12.64 15.87
N ALA A 40 9.53 -13.56 16.77
CA ALA A 40 9.94 -14.92 16.41
C ALA A 40 8.82 -15.63 15.64
N LYS A 41 9.17 -16.63 14.83
CA LYS A 41 8.20 -17.45 14.09
C LYS A 41 8.09 -18.83 14.73
N ILE A 42 6.86 -19.31 14.91
CA ILE A 42 6.57 -20.65 15.43
C ILE A 42 6.91 -21.71 14.38
N LYS A 43 6.44 -21.48 13.14
CA LYS A 43 6.62 -22.40 12.01
C LYS A 43 6.39 -21.67 10.69
N GLY A 44 7.30 -21.84 9.74
CA GLY A 44 7.18 -21.16 8.44
C GLY A 44 7.07 -19.65 8.64
N ASP A 45 6.02 -19.02 8.09
CA ASP A 45 5.73 -17.58 8.19
C ASP A 45 4.72 -17.20 9.28
N ILE A 46 4.49 -18.09 10.26
CA ILE A 46 3.56 -17.83 11.37
C ILE A 46 4.33 -17.17 12.52
N PHE A 47 4.02 -15.91 12.81
CA PHE A 47 4.57 -15.17 13.95
C PHE A 47 4.04 -15.69 15.29
N ASP A 48 4.93 -15.79 16.28
CA ASP A 48 4.61 -16.13 17.66
C ASP A 48 4.20 -14.88 18.44
N PHE A 49 2.95 -14.43 18.26
CA PHE A 49 2.44 -13.27 18.99
C PHE A 49 2.20 -13.54 20.48
N GLU A 50 2.03 -14.81 20.88
CA GLU A 50 1.80 -15.18 22.28
C GLU A 50 3.06 -14.98 23.14
N ASN A 51 4.22 -15.28 22.57
CA ASN A 51 5.52 -15.11 23.23
C ASN A 51 6.30 -13.88 22.75
N ALA A 52 5.70 -13.03 21.91
CA ALA A 52 6.33 -11.79 21.45
C ALA A 52 6.49 -10.78 22.59
N GLU A 53 7.63 -10.11 22.64
CA GLU A 53 7.74 -8.89 23.44
C GLU A 53 6.82 -7.80 22.89
N ALA A 54 6.34 -6.92 23.78
CA ALA A 54 5.46 -5.84 23.40
C ALA A 54 6.15 -4.88 22.42
N LEU A 55 5.66 -4.82 21.18
CA LEU A 55 6.12 -3.84 20.20
C LEU A 55 5.67 -2.44 20.58
N ASN A 56 6.45 -1.45 20.15
CA ASN A 56 6.05 -0.06 20.27
C ASN A 56 4.80 0.22 19.40
N VAL A 57 3.66 0.41 20.06
CA VAL A 57 2.34 0.60 19.41
C VAL A 57 2.34 1.76 18.42
N LYS A 58 3.05 2.85 18.70
CA LYS A 58 3.18 3.99 17.79
C LYS A 58 3.88 3.58 16.48
N LYS A 59 4.99 2.83 16.57
CA LYS A 59 5.70 2.34 15.38
C LYS A 59 4.85 1.36 14.57
N VAL A 60 4.13 0.45 15.23
CA VAL A 60 3.20 -0.48 14.56
C VAL A 60 2.14 0.30 13.78
N TYR A 61 1.52 1.30 14.42
CA TYR A 61 0.53 2.17 13.78
C TYR A 61 1.10 2.94 12.60
N GLU A 62 2.29 3.55 12.73
CA GLU A 62 2.96 4.28 11.65
C GLU A 62 3.19 3.38 10.42
N ARG A 63 3.67 2.14 10.65
CA ARG A 63 3.88 1.16 9.56
C ARG A 63 2.56 0.76 8.90
N PHE A 64 1.52 0.48 9.71
CA PHE A 64 0.19 0.15 9.22
C PHE A 64 -0.41 1.30 8.40
N TYR A 65 -0.33 2.53 8.91
CA TYR A 65 -0.87 3.72 8.25
C TYR A 65 -0.26 3.95 6.87
N HIS A 66 1.06 3.78 6.71
CA HIS A 66 1.70 3.90 5.41
C HIS A 66 1.25 2.83 4.41
N PHE A 67 1.03 1.61 4.88
CA PHE A 67 0.48 0.53 4.07
C PHE A 67 -0.96 0.83 3.65
N ASP A 68 -1.83 1.19 4.59
CA ASP A 68 -3.22 1.60 4.32
C ASP A 68 -3.30 2.78 3.34
N TYR A 69 -2.45 3.79 3.54
CA TYR A 69 -2.41 4.96 2.65
C TYR A 69 -2.07 4.59 1.21
N ALA A 70 -1.14 3.64 1.00
CA ALA A 70 -0.81 3.15 -0.32
C ALA A 70 -1.99 2.40 -0.98
N ILE A 71 -2.78 1.63 -0.20
CA ILE A 71 -4.02 1.00 -0.67
C ILE A 71 -5.03 2.06 -1.09
N ARG A 72 -5.27 3.08 -0.25
CA ARG A 72 -6.24 4.14 -0.56
C ARG A 72 -5.88 4.92 -1.82
N LYS A 73 -4.59 5.10 -2.13
CA LYS A 73 -4.14 5.68 -3.42
C LYS A 73 -4.48 4.82 -4.64
N LEU A 74 -4.55 3.51 -4.47
CA LEU A 74 -4.92 2.57 -5.55
C LEU A 74 -6.41 2.67 -5.88
N LEU A 75 -7.27 2.90 -4.88
CA LEU A 75 -8.74 2.85 -5.00
C LEU A 75 -9.30 3.71 -6.14
N PRO A 76 -8.95 5.00 -6.32
CA PRO A 76 -9.53 5.81 -7.41
C PRO A 76 -9.24 5.26 -8.80
N SER A 77 -8.02 4.74 -9.00
CA SER A 77 -7.63 4.18 -10.30
C SER A 77 -8.30 2.83 -10.55
N VAL A 78 -8.52 2.01 -9.52
CA VAL A 78 -9.31 0.78 -9.61
C VAL A 78 -10.78 1.12 -9.88
N TYR A 79 -11.36 2.08 -9.15
CA TYR A 79 -12.74 2.50 -9.35
C TYR A 79 -12.96 3.03 -10.76
N SER A 80 -12.03 3.81 -11.30
CA SER A 80 -12.10 4.26 -12.69
C SER A 80 -11.96 3.12 -13.71
N ALA A 81 -11.20 2.06 -13.41
CA ALA A 81 -11.00 0.95 -14.35
C ALA A 81 -12.21 0.01 -14.41
N TYR A 82 -12.97 -0.08 -13.32
CA TYR A 82 -14.13 -0.96 -13.18
C TYR A 82 -15.46 -0.20 -13.06
N GLU A 83 -15.45 1.10 -13.32
CA GLU A 83 -16.62 1.99 -13.26
C GLU A 83 -17.40 1.93 -11.94
N ILE A 84 -16.69 1.68 -10.84
CA ILE A 84 -17.26 1.58 -9.48
C ILE A 84 -17.71 2.97 -9.04
N LYS A 85 -18.96 3.10 -8.59
CA LYS A 85 -19.57 4.34 -8.07
C LYS A 85 -19.65 4.30 -6.55
N ASP A 86 -19.77 5.47 -5.92
CA ASP A 86 -19.95 5.58 -4.45
C ASP A 86 -21.19 4.84 -3.94
N SER A 87 -22.22 4.65 -4.78
CA SER A 87 -23.41 3.84 -4.47
C SER A 87 -23.12 2.35 -4.35
N ASP A 88 -22.00 1.89 -4.93
CA ASP A 88 -21.62 0.47 -5.00
C ASP A 88 -20.76 0.05 -3.80
N LEU A 89 -20.41 1.00 -2.92
CA LEU A 89 -19.56 0.80 -1.76
C LEU A 89 -20.41 0.83 -0.47
N SER A 90 -20.27 -0.21 0.35
CA SER A 90 -20.77 -0.19 1.73
C SER A 90 -20.04 0.91 2.51
N LYS A 91 -20.79 1.74 3.26
CA LYS A 91 -20.24 2.76 4.17
C LYS A 91 -20.01 2.24 5.59
N ASP A 92 -20.11 0.94 5.80
CA ASP A 92 -19.78 0.31 7.07
C ASP A 92 -18.28 0.03 7.12
N PHE A 93 -17.52 1.06 7.47
CA PHE A 93 -16.12 0.97 7.87
C PHE A 93 -15.83 1.93 9.03
#